data_AF-A5UAB7-F1
#
_entry.id   AF-A5UAB7-F1
#
_cell.length_a   1.000
_cell.length_b   1.000
_cell.length_c   1.000
_cell.angle_alpha   90.00
_cell.angle_beta   90.00
_cell.angle_gamma   90.00
#
_symmetry.space_group_name_H-M   'P 1'
#
loop_
_entity.id
_entity.type
_entity.pdbx_description
1 polymer ?
#
loop_
_entity_poly.entity_id
_entity_poly.type
_entity_poly.pdbx_seq_one_letter_code
_entity_poly.pdbx_strand_id
1 'polypeptide(L)'
;MAKTIQAIRGMNDCAPTESPLWQWIEAQVRNVLNSYGYSEVRMPIVESTPLFARAIGEVTDVVSKEMYTFWDNDEQLTLRPEGTAGCVRAAIEHGWIYNNEQRLWYIGPMFRHERPQKGRYRQFHQAGVEVFGIANPKIDAELIMLTYRLWKALGIDQYVTLQLNSIGSLEARANYRSALVGFLENHQDLMSDEEKDRLVKNPLRILDTKNPELQKVLDNAPKLLDYLDDESREHFEQLCSLLDAVGIQYEINPKLVRGLDYYNKTVFEWVTSALGAQGTVCGGGRYDGLVEQLGGHATPSIGFAMGLERLVLLVQEVNPNVPVKSAVDIYVVYQGEGTTLAAFELAEKVRSELPHLNTMLHCSGGNFKKQFKRADKSGATLALVIGESEVQNKQVVVKHLQGGADQQTLDLVNIIDYIQTQF
;
A
#
# COMPACT_ATOMS: atom_id res chain seq x y z
N MET A 1 2.71 20.24 36.11
CA MET A 1 3.37 19.30 35.18
C MET A 1 2.74 19.48 33.82
N ALA A 2 3.53 19.62 32.75
CA ALA A 2 2.98 19.59 31.41
C ALA A 2 2.31 18.23 31.17
N LYS A 3 1.12 18.22 30.55
CA LYS A 3 0.45 16.98 30.16
C LYS A 3 1.34 16.29 29.13
N THR A 4 1.69 15.02 29.36
CA THR A 4 2.44 14.24 28.37
C THR A 4 1.65 14.22 27.06
N ILE A 5 2.28 14.71 25.99
CA ILE A 5 1.70 14.71 24.65
C ILE A 5 1.71 13.26 24.14
N GLN A 6 0.64 12.84 23.47
CA GLN A 6 0.47 11.51 22.90
C GLN A 6 0.17 11.64 21.40
N ALA A 7 0.47 10.60 20.63
CA ALA A 7 0.06 10.51 19.24
C ALA A 7 -1.47 10.67 19.11
N ILE A 8 -1.91 11.28 18.00
CA ILE A 8 -3.34 11.44 17.72
C ILE A 8 -3.94 10.05 17.52
N ARG A 9 -5.09 9.79 18.14
CA ARG A 9 -5.77 8.50 18.00
C ARG A 9 -5.97 8.16 16.52
N GLY A 10 -5.46 7.02 16.08
CA GLY A 10 -5.53 6.58 14.68
C GLY A 10 -4.46 7.17 13.76
N MET A 11 -3.43 7.85 14.30
CA MET A 11 -2.24 8.28 13.57
C MET A 11 -1.03 7.69 14.33
N ASN A 12 -0.69 6.44 13.99
CA ASN A 12 0.23 5.64 14.79
C ASN A 12 1.67 5.89 14.39
N ASP A 13 2.58 5.93 15.36
CA ASP A 13 4.01 5.80 15.12
C ASP A 13 4.31 4.37 14.63
N CYS A 14 5.27 4.22 13.72
CA CYS A 14 5.82 2.92 13.31
C CYS A 14 7.13 2.70 14.07
N ALA A 15 7.20 1.65 14.90
CA ALA A 15 8.36 1.39 15.72
C ALA A 15 9.56 0.87 14.89
N PRO A 16 10.82 1.07 15.34
CA PRO A 16 12.00 0.52 14.65
C PRO A 16 12.01 -1.01 14.53
N THR A 17 11.21 -1.72 15.34
CA THR A 17 11.02 -3.17 15.25
C THR A 17 9.99 -3.57 14.20
N GLU A 18 9.13 -2.65 13.78
CA GLU A 18 8.08 -2.86 12.78
C GLU A 18 8.52 -2.40 11.38
N SER A 19 9.33 -1.34 11.32
CA SER A 19 9.79 -0.74 10.07
C SER A 19 10.49 -1.71 9.09
N PRO A 20 11.25 -2.75 9.51
CA PRO A 20 11.87 -3.67 8.55
C PRO A 20 10.86 -4.43 7.69
N LEU A 21 9.72 -4.82 8.27
CA LEU A 21 8.65 -5.49 7.52
C LEU A 21 7.98 -4.52 6.53
N TRP A 22 7.72 -3.29 6.97
CA TRP A 22 7.22 -2.23 6.08
C TRP A 22 8.14 -2.02 4.89
N GLN A 23 9.43 -1.80 5.13
CA GLN A 23 10.43 -1.60 4.08
C GLN A 23 10.50 -2.78 3.12
N TRP A 24 10.39 -4.01 3.63
CA TRP A 24 10.35 -5.22 2.80
C TRP A 24 9.12 -5.25 1.89
N ILE A 25 7.92 -4.98 2.43
CA ILE A 25 6.68 -4.92 1.64
C ILE A 25 6.78 -3.83 0.58
N GLU A 26 7.20 -2.63 0.95
CA GLU A 26 7.35 -1.53 0.01
C GLU A 26 8.39 -1.84 -1.08
N ALA A 27 9.47 -2.55 -0.75
CA ALA A 27 10.45 -3.00 -1.74
C ALA A 27 9.82 -3.99 -2.74
N GLN A 28 9.02 -4.95 -2.28
CA GLN A 28 8.30 -5.88 -3.18
C GLN A 28 7.33 -5.12 -4.09
N VAL A 29 6.57 -4.17 -3.54
CA VAL A 29 5.67 -3.30 -4.32
C VAL A 29 6.46 -2.56 -5.42
N ARG A 30 7.52 -1.84 -5.05
CA ARG A 30 8.37 -1.11 -6.02
C ARG A 30 8.94 -2.03 -7.09
N ASN A 31 9.47 -3.19 -6.70
CA ASN A 31 10.06 -4.15 -7.64
C ASN A 31 9.04 -4.67 -8.66
N VAL A 32 7.84 -5.04 -8.21
CA VAL A 32 6.77 -5.51 -9.10
C VAL A 32 6.33 -4.38 -10.03
N LEU A 33 6.09 -3.18 -9.53
CA LEU A 33 5.67 -2.04 -10.35
C LEU A 33 6.71 -1.67 -11.42
N ASN A 34 7.99 -1.63 -11.03
CA ASN A 34 9.10 -1.40 -11.96
C ASN A 34 9.16 -2.48 -13.06
N SER A 35 8.88 -3.74 -12.72
CA SER A 35 8.88 -4.84 -13.70
C SER A 35 7.80 -4.71 -14.78
N TYR A 36 6.74 -3.94 -14.54
CA TYR A 36 5.67 -3.62 -15.50
C TYR A 36 5.83 -2.24 -16.17
N GLY A 37 6.94 -1.54 -15.93
CA GLY A 37 7.23 -0.24 -16.55
C GLY A 37 6.40 0.93 -16.01
N TYR A 38 5.90 0.85 -14.77
CA TYR A 38 5.21 1.95 -14.10
C TYR A 38 6.23 2.94 -13.51
N SER A 39 5.95 4.24 -13.65
CA SER A 39 6.81 5.32 -13.15
C SER A 39 6.26 5.95 -11.87
N GLU A 40 7.13 6.30 -10.93
CA GLU A 40 6.73 6.92 -9.66
C GLU A 40 6.25 8.37 -9.88
N VAL A 41 5.11 8.73 -9.30
CA VAL A 41 4.63 10.11 -9.13
C VAL A 41 4.53 10.45 -7.64
N ARG A 42 4.92 11.67 -7.27
CA ARG A 42 4.84 12.17 -5.90
C ARG A 42 4.00 13.44 -5.86
N MET A 43 2.87 13.35 -5.16
CA MET A 43 1.92 14.45 -5.02
C MET A 43 2.02 15.09 -3.64
N PRO A 44 1.66 16.37 -3.50
CA PRO A 44 1.51 17.03 -2.20
C PRO A 44 0.62 16.25 -1.22
N ILE A 45 0.79 16.55 0.07
CA ILE A 45 -0.08 16.03 1.13
C ILE A 45 -1.42 16.77 1.18
N VAL A 46 -1.40 18.05 0.81
CA VAL A 46 -2.56 18.93 0.78
C VAL A 46 -2.88 19.30 -0.66
N GLU A 47 -4.17 19.32 -0.98
CA GLU A 47 -4.69 19.81 -2.25
C GLU A 47 -5.85 20.76 -1.97
N SER A 48 -6.22 21.57 -2.97
CA SER A 48 -7.41 22.40 -2.89
C SER A 48 -8.64 21.52 -2.68
N THR A 49 -9.48 21.87 -1.71
CA THR A 49 -10.68 21.09 -1.34
C THR A 49 -11.63 20.79 -2.51
N PRO A 50 -11.85 21.72 -3.47
CA PRO A 50 -12.63 21.44 -4.67
C PRO A 50 -12.15 20.24 -5.50
N LEU A 51 -10.86 19.87 -5.44
CA LEU A 51 -10.35 18.69 -6.12
C LEU A 51 -11.09 17.43 -5.67
N PHE A 52 -11.11 17.18 -4.36
CA PHE A 52 -11.71 15.96 -3.80
C PHE A 52 -13.24 16.01 -3.85
N ALA A 53 -13.83 17.18 -3.55
CA ALA A 53 -15.27 17.35 -3.62
C ALA A 53 -15.80 17.03 -5.04
N ARG A 54 -15.11 17.53 -6.07
CA ARG A 54 -15.47 17.28 -7.46
C ARG A 54 -15.12 15.86 -7.89
N ALA A 55 -13.94 15.34 -7.56
CA ALA A 55 -13.49 14.01 -8.03
C ALA A 55 -14.31 12.86 -7.41
N ILE A 56 -14.42 12.85 -6.08
CA ILE A 56 -14.92 11.69 -5.33
C ILE A 56 -16.45 11.64 -5.36
N GLY A 57 -17.09 12.81 -5.37
CA GLY A 57 -18.55 12.97 -5.30
C GLY A 57 -18.99 13.49 -3.92
N GLU A 58 -19.78 14.56 -3.92
CA GLU A 58 -20.25 15.26 -2.72
C GLU A 58 -21.09 14.39 -1.78
N VAL A 59 -21.75 13.35 -2.32
CA VAL A 59 -22.62 12.44 -1.56
C VAL A 59 -21.87 11.27 -0.92
N THR A 60 -20.57 11.17 -1.12
CA THR A 60 -19.77 10.11 -0.51
C THR A 60 -19.51 10.39 0.97
N ASP A 61 -19.38 9.32 1.76
CA ASP A 61 -18.94 9.43 3.15
C ASP A 61 -17.60 10.15 3.27
N VAL A 62 -16.69 9.91 2.32
CA VAL A 62 -15.37 10.54 2.29
C VAL A 62 -15.50 12.07 2.31
N VAL A 63 -16.20 12.62 1.31
CA VAL A 63 -16.35 14.08 1.16
C VAL A 63 -17.24 14.67 2.25
N SER A 64 -18.33 14.00 2.62
CA SER A 64 -19.33 14.57 3.52
C SER A 64 -18.89 14.63 4.99
N LYS A 65 -18.09 13.66 5.49
CA LYS A 65 -17.78 13.57 6.93
C LYS A 65 -16.37 13.13 7.29
N GLU A 66 -15.52 12.78 6.31
CA GLU A 66 -14.22 12.15 6.59
C GLU A 66 -13.00 12.95 6.11
N MET A 67 -13.16 14.06 5.39
CA MET A 67 -12.03 14.91 4.99
C MET A 67 -11.49 15.75 6.16
N TYR A 68 -10.17 15.87 6.25
CA TYR A 68 -9.52 16.87 7.10
C TYR A 68 -9.30 18.16 6.31
N THR A 69 -10.31 19.03 6.33
CA THR A 69 -10.30 20.32 5.66
C THR A 69 -9.96 21.45 6.63
N PHE A 70 -9.14 22.39 6.20
CA PHE A 70 -8.77 23.59 6.96
C PHE A 70 -8.65 24.79 6.02
N TRP A 71 -8.70 25.98 6.60
CA TRP A 71 -8.51 27.23 5.86
C TRP A 71 -7.05 27.64 5.88
N ASP A 72 -6.50 27.94 4.72
CA ASP A 72 -5.24 28.68 4.54
C ASP A 72 -5.58 30.04 3.92
N ASN A 73 -5.67 31.06 4.78
CA ASN A 73 -6.26 32.36 4.43
C ASN A 73 -7.70 32.19 3.87
N ASP A 74 -7.92 32.56 2.61
CA ASP A 74 -9.21 32.47 1.92
C ASP A 74 -9.37 31.19 1.08
N GLU A 75 -8.39 30.26 1.13
CA GLU A 75 -8.45 28.98 0.43
C GLU A 75 -8.78 27.83 1.39
N GLN A 76 -9.65 26.91 0.96
CA GLN A 76 -9.87 25.66 1.68
C GLN A 76 -8.91 24.58 1.17
N LEU A 77 -8.04 24.11 2.04
CA LEU A 77 -7.13 22.99 1.77
C LEU A 77 -7.61 21.73 2.48
N THR A 78 -7.34 20.57 1.88
CA THR A 78 -7.71 19.27 2.45
C THR A 78 -6.51 18.34 2.44
N LEU A 79 -6.24 17.65 3.56
CA LEU A 79 -5.30 16.53 3.58
C LEU A 79 -5.85 15.41 2.69
N ARG A 80 -5.05 14.91 1.75
CA ARG A 80 -5.51 13.96 0.74
C ARG A 80 -6.16 12.71 1.36
N PRO A 81 -7.42 12.39 1.06
CA PRO A 81 -8.08 11.18 1.55
C PRO A 81 -7.84 9.95 0.65
N GLU A 82 -7.33 10.17 -0.57
CA GLU A 82 -6.97 9.18 -1.59
C GLU A 82 -5.97 9.78 -2.59
N GLY A 83 -5.40 8.96 -3.48
CA GLY A 83 -4.31 9.37 -4.37
C GLY A 83 -4.67 9.53 -5.85
N THR A 84 -5.80 9.00 -6.31
CA THR A 84 -6.23 9.05 -7.71
C THR A 84 -6.54 10.49 -8.14
N ALA A 85 -7.30 11.28 -7.37
CA ALA A 85 -7.64 12.65 -7.78
C ALA A 85 -6.40 13.55 -7.88
N GLY A 86 -5.48 13.46 -6.91
CA GLY A 86 -4.20 14.16 -6.98
C GLY A 86 -3.37 13.75 -8.20
N CYS A 87 -3.43 12.47 -8.58
CA CYS A 87 -2.65 11.93 -9.68
C CYS A 87 -3.20 12.43 -11.01
N VAL A 88 -4.52 12.42 -11.17
CA VAL A 88 -5.22 13.01 -12.30
C VAL A 88 -4.92 14.51 -12.41
N ARG A 89 -5.00 15.25 -11.30
CA ARG A 89 -4.67 16.69 -11.25
C ARG A 89 -3.24 16.96 -11.74
N ALA A 90 -2.26 16.21 -11.24
CA ALA A 90 -0.86 16.34 -11.67
C ALA A 90 -0.68 15.99 -13.15
N ALA A 91 -1.34 14.93 -13.63
CA ALA A 91 -1.29 14.50 -15.02
C ALA A 91 -1.88 15.55 -15.98
N ILE A 92 -2.96 16.22 -15.59
CA ILE A 92 -3.57 17.33 -16.35
C ILE A 92 -2.64 18.54 -16.34
N GLU A 93 -2.21 18.98 -15.15
CA GLU A 93 -1.39 20.18 -14.94
C GLU A 93 -0.09 20.15 -15.76
N HIS A 94 0.55 18.99 -15.84
CA HIS A 94 1.82 18.81 -16.55
C HIS A 94 1.66 18.23 -17.97
N GLY A 95 0.42 18.02 -18.44
CA GLY A 95 0.14 17.52 -19.79
C GLY A 95 0.65 16.11 -20.08
N TRP A 96 0.88 15.27 -19.06
CA TRP A 96 1.47 13.93 -19.22
C TRP A 96 0.59 12.96 -20.01
N ILE A 97 -0.73 13.20 -19.98
CA ILE A 97 -1.76 12.33 -20.57
C ILE A 97 -2.38 12.92 -21.84
N TYR A 98 -1.91 14.09 -22.29
CA TYR A 98 -2.39 14.69 -23.53
C TYR A 98 -1.80 13.94 -24.73
N ASN A 99 -2.64 13.22 -25.48
CA ASN A 99 -2.24 12.37 -26.61
C ASN A 99 -1.13 11.36 -26.26
N ASN A 100 -1.14 10.85 -25.03
CA ASN A 100 -0.12 9.95 -24.53
C ASN A 100 -0.71 8.88 -23.59
N GLU A 101 -0.13 7.68 -23.61
CA GLU A 101 -0.41 6.65 -22.61
C GLU A 101 0.54 6.84 -21.42
N GLN A 102 0.03 6.73 -20.20
CA GLN A 102 0.85 6.90 -19.01
C GLN A 102 0.53 5.82 -17.97
N ARG A 103 1.57 5.21 -17.41
CA ARG A 103 1.52 4.23 -16.31
C ARG A 103 2.22 4.82 -15.09
N LEU A 104 1.45 5.24 -14.09
CA LEU A 104 1.96 5.90 -12.88
C LEU A 104 1.71 5.05 -11.64
N TRP A 105 2.59 5.18 -10.65
CA TRP A 105 2.36 4.67 -9.32
C TRP A 105 2.78 5.66 -8.25
N TYR A 106 2.19 5.58 -7.06
CA TYR A 106 2.56 6.39 -5.91
C TYR A 106 2.54 5.56 -4.64
N ILE A 107 3.26 6.02 -3.62
CA ILE A 107 3.21 5.48 -2.27
C ILE A 107 3.24 6.61 -1.25
N GLY A 108 2.39 6.55 -0.21
CA GLY A 108 2.45 7.53 0.86
C GLY A 108 1.19 7.60 1.72
N PRO A 109 1.16 8.56 2.67
CA PRO A 109 0.08 8.68 3.63
C PRO A 109 -1.18 9.28 3.01
N MET A 110 -2.33 8.88 3.55
CA MET A 110 -3.69 9.33 3.25
C MET A 110 -4.45 9.56 4.57
N PHE A 111 -5.45 10.44 4.55
CA PHE A 111 -6.08 10.93 5.76
C PHE A 111 -7.62 10.86 5.69
N ARG A 112 -8.24 10.13 6.61
CA ARG A 112 -9.71 10.04 6.73
C ARG A 112 -10.16 10.10 8.17
N HIS A 113 -11.14 10.94 8.49
CA HIS A 113 -11.71 11.10 9.84
C HIS A 113 -12.71 9.97 10.19
N GLU A 114 -12.35 8.74 9.85
CA GLU A 114 -13.11 7.55 10.19
C GLU A 114 -12.89 7.15 11.66
N ARG A 115 -13.79 6.33 12.20
CA ARG A 115 -13.59 5.69 13.51
C ARG A 115 -12.45 4.66 13.39
N PRO A 116 -11.33 4.82 14.13
CA PRO A 116 -10.20 3.91 14.01
C PRO A 116 -10.53 2.49 14.48
N GLN A 117 -10.04 1.49 13.74
CA GLN A 117 -10.09 0.07 14.05
C GLN A 117 -8.81 -0.60 13.52
N LYS A 118 -8.56 -1.88 13.85
CA LYS A 118 -7.37 -2.61 13.37
C LYS A 118 -7.31 -2.58 11.83
N GLY A 119 -6.23 -2.04 11.27
CA GLY A 119 -6.03 -1.90 9.82
C GLY A 119 -6.89 -0.83 9.12
N ARG A 120 -7.60 0.05 9.87
CA ARG A 120 -8.29 1.23 9.32
C ARG A 120 -8.05 2.40 10.27
N TYR A 121 -7.16 3.29 9.86
CA TYR A 121 -6.63 4.36 10.67
C TYR A 121 -7.01 5.72 10.09
N ARG A 122 -6.78 6.78 10.87
CA ARG A 122 -7.05 8.16 10.45
C ARG A 122 -5.95 8.71 9.56
N GLN A 123 -4.71 8.33 9.83
CA GLN A 123 -3.62 8.36 8.87
C GLN A 123 -3.27 6.92 8.54
N PHE A 124 -3.27 6.59 7.27
CA PHE A 124 -2.89 5.27 6.75
C PHE A 124 -2.05 5.45 5.49
N HIS A 125 -1.38 4.42 5.01
CA HIS A 125 -0.52 4.50 3.84
C HIS A 125 -1.09 3.66 2.70
N GLN A 126 -1.04 4.21 1.50
CA GLN A 126 -1.46 3.51 0.30
C GLN A 126 -0.31 3.40 -0.69
N ALA A 127 -0.27 2.29 -1.40
CA ALA A 127 0.33 2.21 -2.72
C ALA A 127 -0.80 2.20 -3.75
N GLY A 128 -0.70 3.06 -4.76
CA GLY A 128 -1.69 3.16 -5.82
C GLY A 128 -1.05 3.19 -7.19
N VAL A 129 -1.83 2.76 -8.18
CA VAL A 129 -1.43 2.64 -9.58
C VAL A 129 -2.53 3.24 -10.43
N GLU A 130 -2.15 4.07 -11.39
CA GLU A 130 -3.07 4.71 -12.33
C GLU A 130 -2.53 4.54 -13.76
N VAL A 131 -3.41 4.16 -14.68
CA VAL A 131 -3.13 4.06 -16.12
C VAL A 131 -4.05 4.99 -16.87
N PHE A 132 -3.50 5.73 -17.82
CA PHE A 132 -4.19 6.71 -18.63
C PHE A 132 -4.00 6.43 -20.12
N GLY A 133 -5.02 6.70 -20.92
CA GLY A 133 -4.97 6.65 -22.38
C GLY A 133 -5.26 5.28 -22.99
N ILE A 134 -5.53 4.24 -22.19
CA ILE A 134 -5.75 2.86 -22.67
C ILE A 134 -7.19 2.42 -22.39
N ALA A 135 -8.01 2.35 -23.45
CA ALA A 135 -9.45 2.08 -23.36
C ALA A 135 -9.84 0.59 -23.35
N ASN A 136 -8.96 -0.29 -23.83
CA ASN A 136 -9.30 -1.69 -24.07
C ASN A 136 -9.13 -2.55 -22.79
N PRO A 137 -9.86 -3.67 -22.64
CA PRO A 137 -9.84 -4.49 -21.43
C PRO A 137 -8.50 -5.19 -21.12
N LYS A 138 -7.52 -5.13 -22.03
CA LYS A 138 -6.21 -5.76 -21.81
C LYS A 138 -5.45 -5.07 -20.67
N ILE A 139 -5.64 -3.76 -20.49
CA ILE A 139 -5.00 -3.03 -19.38
C ILE A 139 -5.63 -3.37 -18.02
N ASP A 140 -6.94 -3.61 -18.00
CA ASP A 140 -7.65 -4.11 -16.82
C ASP A 140 -7.10 -5.48 -16.40
N ALA A 141 -6.89 -6.37 -17.37
CA ALA A 141 -6.29 -7.67 -17.16
C ALA A 141 -4.82 -7.55 -16.68
N GLU A 142 -4.01 -6.68 -17.30
CA GLU A 142 -2.61 -6.44 -16.88
C GLU A 142 -2.52 -5.96 -15.42
N LEU A 143 -3.38 -5.03 -15.01
CA LEU A 143 -3.43 -4.54 -13.63
C LEU A 143 -3.79 -5.65 -12.64
N ILE A 144 -4.74 -6.52 -12.99
CA ILE A 144 -5.09 -7.68 -12.16
C ILE A 144 -3.92 -8.68 -12.11
N MET A 145 -3.24 -8.95 -13.23
CA MET A 145 -2.05 -9.81 -13.26
C MET A 145 -0.90 -9.24 -12.43
N LEU A 146 -0.69 -7.91 -12.47
CA LEU A 146 0.30 -7.20 -11.67
C LEU A 146 0.01 -7.39 -10.18
N THR A 147 -1.23 -7.16 -9.74
CA THR A 147 -1.61 -7.39 -8.33
C THR A 147 -1.45 -8.85 -7.93
N TYR A 148 -1.81 -9.80 -8.78
CA TYR A 148 -1.59 -11.23 -8.50
C TYR A 148 -0.11 -11.59 -8.37
N ARG A 149 0.77 -11.01 -9.20
CA ARG A 149 2.22 -11.17 -9.05
C ARG A 149 2.72 -10.62 -7.73
N LEU A 150 2.20 -9.47 -7.29
CA LEU A 150 2.54 -8.90 -5.99
C LEU A 150 2.13 -9.83 -4.84
N TRP A 151 0.95 -10.45 -4.91
CA TRP A 151 0.53 -11.42 -3.88
C TRP A 151 1.48 -12.60 -3.76
N LYS A 152 1.98 -13.12 -4.89
CA LYS A 152 3.02 -14.16 -4.89
C LYS A 152 4.34 -13.67 -4.31
N ALA A 153 4.77 -12.46 -4.66
CA ALA A 153 5.99 -11.86 -4.13
C ALA A 153 5.94 -11.65 -2.60
N LEU A 154 4.74 -11.37 -2.07
CA LEU A 154 4.48 -11.23 -0.63
C LEU A 154 4.23 -12.58 0.07
N GLY A 155 4.04 -13.68 -0.68
CA GLY A 155 3.69 -14.99 -0.14
C GLY A 155 2.28 -15.06 0.47
N ILE A 156 1.33 -14.29 -0.09
CA ILE A 156 -0.06 -14.20 0.40
C ILE A 156 -1.11 -14.61 -0.64
N ASP A 157 -0.69 -15.06 -1.83
CA ASP A 157 -1.56 -15.39 -2.97
C ASP A 157 -2.63 -16.43 -2.65
N GLN A 158 -2.35 -17.38 -1.75
CA GLN A 158 -3.32 -18.40 -1.31
C GLN A 158 -4.38 -17.87 -0.33
N TYR A 159 -4.19 -16.67 0.20
CA TYR A 159 -5.04 -16.08 1.24
C TYR A 159 -5.86 -14.90 0.75
N VAL A 160 -5.82 -14.62 -0.55
CA VAL A 160 -6.57 -13.54 -1.20
C VAL A 160 -7.40 -14.10 -2.36
N THR A 161 -8.64 -13.62 -2.47
CA THR A 161 -9.57 -13.96 -3.54
C THR A 161 -9.90 -12.71 -4.33
N LEU A 162 -9.84 -12.81 -5.66
CA LEU A 162 -10.28 -11.73 -6.54
C LEU A 162 -11.81 -11.75 -6.67
N GLN A 163 -12.45 -10.65 -6.32
CA GLN A 163 -13.84 -10.38 -6.65
C GLN A 163 -13.91 -9.37 -7.78
N LEU A 164 -14.72 -9.68 -8.78
CA LEU A 164 -14.81 -8.91 -10.03
C LEU A 164 -16.27 -8.55 -10.32
N ASN A 165 -16.50 -7.35 -10.84
CA ASN A 165 -17.80 -6.90 -11.32
C ASN A 165 -17.64 -5.86 -12.44
N SER A 166 -18.72 -5.59 -13.16
CA SER A 166 -18.82 -4.43 -14.05
C SER A 166 -19.99 -3.56 -13.61
N ILE A 167 -19.73 -2.27 -13.44
CA ILE A 167 -20.77 -1.28 -13.20
C ILE A 167 -21.24 -0.57 -14.47
N GLY A 168 -20.74 -0.96 -15.64
CA GLY A 168 -21.19 -0.45 -16.93
C GLY A 168 -20.95 1.04 -17.20
N SER A 169 -21.59 1.55 -18.25
CA SER A 169 -21.62 2.98 -18.58
C SER A 169 -22.47 3.80 -17.61
N LEU A 170 -22.46 5.13 -17.76
CA LEU A 170 -23.37 6.02 -17.01
C LEU A 170 -24.85 5.69 -17.29
N GLU A 171 -25.18 5.33 -18.54
CA GLU A 171 -26.55 4.98 -18.95
C GLU A 171 -26.99 3.65 -18.34
N ALA A 172 -26.16 2.60 -18.44
CA ALA A 172 -26.41 1.32 -17.79
C ALA A 172 -26.65 1.47 -16.28
N ARG A 173 -25.86 2.32 -15.61
CA ARG A 173 -26.04 2.64 -14.19
C ARG A 173 -27.33 3.37 -13.89
N ALA A 174 -27.75 4.32 -14.73
CA ALA A 174 -29.00 5.04 -14.54
C ALA A 174 -30.22 4.10 -14.66
N ASN A 175 -30.18 3.19 -15.63
CA ASN A 175 -31.21 2.17 -15.82
C ASN A 175 -31.28 1.21 -14.64
N TYR A 176 -30.12 0.70 -14.21
CA TYR A 176 -30.03 -0.18 -13.04
C TYR A 176 -30.47 0.52 -11.75
N ARG A 177 -30.07 1.78 -11.54
CA ARG A 177 -30.48 2.58 -10.38
C ARG A 177 -32.00 2.63 -10.26
N SER A 178 -32.70 2.88 -11.37
CA SER A 178 -34.16 2.94 -11.40
C SER A 178 -34.79 1.59 -11.00
N ALA A 179 -34.24 0.49 -11.51
CA ALA A 179 -34.69 -0.86 -11.15
C ALA A 179 -34.42 -1.21 -9.68
N LEU A 180 -33.23 -0.86 -9.17
CA LEU A 180 -32.86 -1.09 -7.78
C LEU A 180 -33.74 -0.28 -6.82
N VAL A 181 -34.01 0.99 -7.13
CA VAL A 181 -34.91 1.83 -6.33
C VAL A 181 -36.31 1.23 -6.30
N GLY A 182 -36.91 0.88 -7.45
CA GLY A 182 -38.23 0.27 -7.50
C GLY A 182 -38.32 -1.07 -6.75
N PHE A 183 -37.24 -1.86 -6.74
CA PHE A 183 -37.16 -3.09 -5.94
C PHE A 183 -37.12 -2.80 -4.43
N LEU A 184 -36.32 -1.82 -4.03
CA LEU A 184 -36.10 -1.45 -2.63
C LEU A 184 -37.24 -0.64 -2.01
N GLU A 185 -38.06 0.04 -2.81
CA GLU A 185 -39.25 0.77 -2.33
C GLU A 185 -40.21 -0.14 -1.55
N ASN A 186 -40.29 -1.42 -1.92
CA ASN A 186 -41.12 -2.43 -1.25
C ASN A 186 -40.50 -3.00 0.04
N HIS A 187 -39.29 -2.58 0.40
CA HIS A 187 -38.51 -3.11 1.53
C HIS A 187 -37.97 -2.00 2.44
N GLN A 188 -38.55 -0.79 2.38
CA GLN A 188 -38.11 0.35 3.20
C GLN A 188 -38.34 0.15 4.70
N ASP A 189 -39.23 -0.76 5.08
CA ASP A 189 -39.47 -1.18 6.47
C ASP A 189 -38.25 -1.87 7.10
N LEU A 190 -37.39 -2.47 6.28
CA LEU A 190 -36.15 -3.12 6.71
C LEU A 190 -34.94 -2.15 6.75
N MET A 191 -35.14 -0.90 6.32
CA MET A 191 -34.07 0.10 6.21
C MET A 191 -34.01 1.02 7.43
N SER A 192 -32.79 1.27 7.89
CA SER A 192 -32.45 2.39 8.78
C SER A 192 -32.62 3.74 8.08
N ASP A 193 -32.65 4.83 8.85
CA ASP A 193 -32.76 6.18 8.29
C ASP A 193 -31.57 6.53 7.38
N GLU A 194 -30.37 6.01 7.67
CA GLU A 194 -29.19 6.16 6.81
C GLU A 194 -29.36 5.43 5.48
N GLU A 195 -29.91 4.21 5.49
CA GLU A 195 -30.17 3.44 4.26
C GLU A 195 -31.27 4.09 3.41
N LYS A 196 -32.29 4.67 4.04
CA LYS A 196 -33.33 5.46 3.35
C LYS A 196 -32.75 6.71 2.68
N ASP A 197 -31.84 7.42 3.35
CA ASP A 197 -31.15 8.56 2.76
C ASP A 197 -30.28 8.15 1.56
N ARG A 198 -29.57 7.01 1.67
CA ARG A 198 -28.80 6.42 0.55
C ARG A 198 -29.70 6.03 -0.61
N LEU A 199 -30.90 5.51 -0.36
CA LEU A 199 -31.86 5.13 -1.41
C LEU A 199 -32.26 6.33 -2.27
N VAL A 200 -32.20 7.54 -1.73
CA VAL A 200 -32.46 8.77 -2.48
C VAL A 200 -31.19 9.26 -3.17
N LYS A 201 -30.10 9.39 -2.41
CA LYS A 201 -28.87 10.07 -2.88
C LYS A 201 -27.99 9.20 -3.77
N ASN A 202 -27.66 7.98 -3.34
CA ASN A 202 -26.75 7.07 -4.02
C ASN A 202 -27.17 5.60 -3.78
N PRO A 203 -28.18 5.10 -4.52
CA PRO A 203 -28.83 3.82 -4.21
C PRO A 203 -27.90 2.61 -4.30
N LEU A 204 -26.83 2.70 -5.10
CA LEU A 204 -25.83 1.64 -5.22
C LEU A 204 -25.13 1.35 -3.89
N ARG A 205 -25.01 2.35 -2.99
CA ARG A 205 -24.45 2.22 -1.63
C ARG A 205 -25.34 1.51 -0.63
N ILE A 206 -26.43 0.94 -1.10
CA ILE A 206 -27.23 -0.01 -0.31
C ILE A 206 -26.72 -1.43 -0.53
N LEU A 207 -26.12 -1.73 -1.69
CA LEU A 207 -25.62 -3.07 -2.01
C LEU A 207 -24.52 -3.54 -1.04
N ASP A 208 -23.76 -2.59 -0.48
CA ASP A 208 -22.70 -2.82 0.52
C ASP A 208 -23.18 -2.68 1.98
N THR A 209 -24.50 -2.67 2.23
CA THR A 209 -25.04 -2.59 3.61
C THR A 209 -24.55 -3.75 4.49
N LYS A 210 -24.35 -3.45 5.78
CA LYS A 210 -24.03 -4.46 6.81
C LYS A 210 -25.27 -5.02 7.50
N ASN A 211 -26.47 -4.54 7.15
CA ASN A 211 -27.73 -5.02 7.69
C ASN A 211 -28.03 -6.45 7.19
N PRO A 212 -28.03 -7.48 8.07
CA PRO A 212 -28.19 -8.88 7.63
C PRO A 212 -29.55 -9.16 6.98
N GLU A 213 -30.62 -8.50 7.44
CA GLU A 213 -31.96 -8.70 6.88
C GLU A 213 -32.06 -8.08 5.49
N LEU A 214 -31.48 -6.88 5.30
CA LEU A 214 -31.43 -6.24 4.00
C LEU A 214 -30.52 -7.00 3.02
N GLN A 215 -29.42 -7.60 3.48
CA GLN A 215 -28.55 -8.43 2.64
C GLN A 215 -29.27 -9.63 2.03
N LYS A 216 -30.17 -10.29 2.78
CA LYS A 216 -31.02 -11.40 2.28
C LYS A 216 -31.99 -10.92 1.19
N VAL A 217 -32.54 -9.72 1.35
CA VAL A 217 -33.42 -9.11 0.34
C VAL A 217 -32.62 -8.79 -0.91
N LEU A 218 -31.42 -8.23 -0.76
CA LEU A 218 -30.51 -7.89 -1.85
C LEU A 218 -30.02 -9.09 -2.66
N ASP A 219 -30.08 -10.32 -2.13
CA ASP A 219 -29.81 -11.53 -2.92
C ASP A 219 -30.80 -11.72 -4.08
N ASN A 220 -31.99 -11.12 -3.97
CA ASN A 220 -33.06 -11.14 -4.97
C ASN A 220 -33.18 -9.82 -5.75
N ALA A 221 -32.29 -8.86 -5.51
CA ALA A 221 -32.30 -7.59 -6.24
C ALA A 221 -31.92 -7.81 -7.72
N PRO A 222 -32.34 -6.91 -8.62
CA PRO A 222 -31.83 -6.90 -9.99
C PRO A 222 -30.29 -6.89 -9.98
N LYS A 223 -29.66 -7.56 -10.94
CA LYS A 223 -28.20 -7.60 -11.07
C LYS A 223 -27.76 -6.59 -12.10
N LEU A 224 -26.78 -5.74 -11.75
CA LEU A 224 -26.27 -4.71 -12.66
C LEU A 224 -25.71 -5.29 -13.97
N LEU A 225 -25.16 -6.51 -13.93
CA LEU A 225 -24.69 -7.23 -15.12
C LEU A 225 -25.77 -7.46 -16.19
N ASP A 226 -27.04 -7.52 -15.80
CA ASP A 226 -28.17 -7.69 -16.72
C ASP A 226 -28.50 -6.39 -17.47
N TYR A 227 -28.01 -5.24 -16.99
CA TYR A 227 -28.27 -3.89 -17.52
C TYR A 227 -27.09 -3.30 -18.30
N LEU A 228 -25.99 -4.05 -18.46
CA LEU A 228 -24.83 -3.58 -19.24
C LEU A 228 -25.22 -3.32 -20.69
N ASP A 229 -24.79 -2.18 -21.21
CA ASP A 229 -24.70 -1.93 -22.65
C ASP A 229 -23.74 -2.92 -23.33
N ASP A 230 -23.88 -3.08 -24.65
CA ASP A 230 -23.12 -4.05 -25.44
C ASP A 230 -21.60 -3.82 -25.32
N GLU A 231 -21.15 -2.57 -25.31
CA GLU A 231 -19.73 -2.22 -25.16
C GLU A 231 -19.19 -2.66 -23.79
N SER A 232 -19.92 -2.38 -22.71
CA SER A 232 -19.54 -2.75 -21.34
C SER A 232 -19.59 -4.27 -21.13
N ARG A 233 -20.52 -4.96 -21.78
CA ARG A 233 -20.63 -6.42 -21.78
C ARG A 233 -19.45 -7.06 -22.48
N GLU A 234 -19.15 -6.64 -23.71
CA GLU A 234 -18.00 -7.12 -24.48
C GLU A 234 -16.68 -6.86 -23.74
N HIS A 235 -16.52 -5.65 -23.18
CA HIS A 235 -15.34 -5.30 -22.39
C HIS A 235 -15.15 -6.23 -21.19
N PHE A 236 -16.24 -6.56 -20.48
CA PHE A 236 -16.20 -7.45 -19.32
C PHE A 236 -15.93 -8.90 -19.70
N GLU A 237 -16.54 -9.40 -20.78
CA GLU A 237 -16.30 -10.75 -21.31
C GLU A 237 -14.86 -10.94 -21.77
N GLN A 238 -14.29 -9.95 -22.48
CA GLN A 238 -12.88 -9.98 -22.88
C GLN A 238 -11.93 -9.98 -21.68
N LEU A 239 -12.23 -9.19 -20.63
CA LEU A 239 -11.46 -9.21 -19.39
C LEU A 239 -11.50 -10.61 -18.75
N CYS A 240 -12.69 -11.17 -18.56
CA CYS A 240 -12.85 -12.51 -17.98
C CYS A 240 -12.09 -13.57 -18.80
N SER A 241 -12.20 -13.53 -20.13
CA SER A 241 -11.48 -14.45 -21.03
C SER A 241 -9.96 -14.34 -20.90
N LEU A 242 -9.41 -13.12 -20.73
CA LEU A 242 -7.98 -12.93 -20.50
C LEU A 242 -7.54 -13.50 -19.15
N LEU A 243 -8.33 -13.30 -18.08
CA LEU A 243 -8.06 -13.83 -16.75
C LEU A 243 -8.10 -15.36 -16.74
N ASP A 244 -9.10 -15.96 -17.40
CA ASP A 244 -9.23 -17.40 -17.57
C ASP A 244 -8.02 -17.98 -18.31
N ALA A 245 -7.58 -17.32 -19.39
CA ALA A 245 -6.45 -17.76 -20.20
C ALA A 245 -5.11 -17.76 -19.44
N VAL A 246 -4.92 -16.87 -18.45
CA VAL A 246 -3.73 -16.84 -17.59
C VAL A 246 -3.88 -17.61 -16.28
N GLY A 247 -5.05 -18.21 -16.04
CA GLY A 247 -5.32 -19.03 -14.87
C GLY A 247 -5.49 -18.26 -13.56
N ILE A 248 -5.91 -16.98 -13.62
CA ILE A 248 -6.27 -16.21 -12.42
C ILE A 248 -7.72 -16.53 -12.05
N GLN A 249 -7.93 -17.09 -10.86
CA GLN A 249 -9.27 -17.39 -10.34
C GLN A 249 -9.93 -16.11 -9.82
N TYR A 250 -11.23 -15.96 -10.06
CA TYR A 250 -12.05 -14.86 -9.56
C TYR A 250 -13.47 -15.30 -9.25
N GLU A 251 -14.15 -14.51 -8.44
CA GLU A 251 -15.57 -14.62 -8.16
C GLU A 251 -16.31 -13.40 -8.73
N ILE A 252 -17.39 -13.63 -9.47
CA ILE A 252 -18.26 -12.55 -9.92
C ILE A 252 -19.14 -12.12 -8.73
N ASN A 253 -18.91 -10.92 -8.21
CA ASN A 253 -19.71 -10.35 -7.12
C ASN A 253 -20.59 -9.20 -7.63
N PRO A 254 -21.88 -9.44 -7.94
CA PRO A 254 -22.77 -8.40 -8.48
C PRO A 254 -23.07 -7.28 -7.48
N LYS A 255 -22.80 -7.48 -6.18
CA LYS A 255 -22.95 -6.47 -5.13
C LYS A 255 -21.70 -5.60 -4.96
N LEU A 256 -20.61 -5.93 -5.67
CA LEU A 256 -19.37 -5.15 -5.60
C LEU A 256 -19.59 -3.77 -6.23
N VAL A 257 -19.65 -2.77 -5.36
CA VAL A 257 -19.66 -1.35 -5.68
C VAL A 257 -18.51 -0.69 -4.92
N ARG A 258 -18.02 0.44 -5.44
CA ARG A 258 -16.85 1.11 -4.86
C ARG A 258 -17.23 2.37 -4.10
N GLY A 259 -16.30 2.73 -3.20
CA GLY A 259 -16.36 3.85 -2.28
C GLY A 259 -16.50 5.25 -2.90
N LEU A 260 -16.32 5.37 -4.21
CA LEU A 260 -16.08 6.63 -4.94
C LEU A 260 -16.92 6.60 -6.22
N ASP A 261 -17.55 7.71 -6.59
CA ASP A 261 -18.61 7.67 -7.62
C ASP A 261 -18.07 7.79 -9.06
N TYR A 262 -16.77 8.06 -9.21
CA TYR A 262 -16.10 8.24 -10.50
C TYR A 262 -15.91 6.95 -11.32
N TYR A 263 -16.11 5.77 -10.73
CA TYR A 263 -15.88 4.51 -11.43
C TYR A 263 -16.90 4.29 -12.57
N ASN A 264 -16.51 3.51 -13.57
CA ASN A 264 -17.34 2.95 -14.63
C ASN A 264 -16.77 1.58 -15.07
N LYS A 265 -17.52 0.79 -15.84
CA LYS A 265 -17.06 -0.53 -16.37
C LYS A 265 -16.46 -1.40 -15.25
N THR A 266 -15.23 -1.89 -15.41
CA THR A 266 -14.56 -2.81 -14.48
C THR A 266 -14.44 -2.23 -13.07
N VAL A 267 -14.85 -3.01 -12.07
CA VAL A 267 -14.47 -2.82 -10.66
C VAL A 267 -14.01 -4.14 -10.07
N PHE A 268 -13.02 -4.09 -9.19
CA PHE A 268 -12.49 -5.30 -8.58
C PHE A 268 -11.98 -5.05 -7.15
N GLU A 269 -11.95 -6.12 -6.37
CA GLU A 269 -11.34 -6.17 -5.05
C GLU A 269 -10.58 -7.47 -4.84
N TRP A 270 -9.44 -7.38 -4.17
CA TRP A 270 -8.81 -8.55 -3.55
C TRP A 270 -9.21 -8.59 -2.08
N VAL A 271 -9.88 -9.67 -1.68
CA VAL A 271 -10.40 -9.85 -0.32
C VAL A 271 -9.69 -11.00 0.38
N THR A 272 -9.55 -10.92 1.70
CA THR A 272 -9.01 -11.99 2.55
C THR A 272 -9.95 -12.32 3.70
N SER A 273 -10.04 -13.60 4.06
CA SER A 273 -10.71 -14.04 5.29
C SER A 273 -9.77 -14.07 6.51
N ALA A 274 -8.45 -14.00 6.29
CA ALA A 274 -7.45 -14.16 7.35
C ALA A 274 -7.46 -13.02 8.39
N LEU A 275 -7.95 -11.84 8.02
CA LEU A 275 -8.02 -10.66 8.91
C LEU A 275 -9.40 -10.50 9.57
N GLY A 276 -10.34 -11.41 9.35
CA GLY A 276 -11.71 -11.32 9.84
C GLY A 276 -12.59 -10.37 9.02
N ALA A 277 -13.42 -9.56 9.69
CA ALA A 277 -14.35 -8.66 9.00
C ALA A 277 -13.62 -7.48 8.32
N GLN A 278 -14.08 -7.10 7.12
CA GLN A 278 -13.47 -6.08 6.24
C GLN A 278 -12.14 -6.51 5.60
N GLY A 279 -12.20 -7.61 4.86
CA GLY A 279 -11.05 -8.26 4.23
C GLY A 279 -10.46 -7.59 2.98
N THR A 280 -10.95 -6.45 2.50
CA THR A 280 -10.40 -5.83 1.27
C THR A 280 -8.95 -5.38 1.48
N VAL A 281 -8.03 -5.97 0.71
CA VAL A 281 -6.59 -5.69 0.73
C VAL A 281 -6.21 -4.68 -0.36
N CYS A 282 -6.82 -4.83 -1.53
CA CYS A 282 -6.65 -3.97 -2.69
C CYS A 282 -8.01 -3.80 -3.36
N GLY A 283 -8.28 -2.61 -3.89
CA GLY A 283 -9.47 -2.39 -4.70
C GLY A 283 -9.23 -1.34 -5.77
N GLY A 284 -9.88 -1.52 -6.90
CA GLY A 284 -9.64 -0.72 -8.10
C GLY A 284 -10.79 -0.82 -9.08
N GLY A 285 -10.58 -0.21 -10.24
CA GLY A 285 -11.56 -0.16 -11.31
C GLY A 285 -11.28 0.96 -12.29
N ARG A 286 -12.05 0.96 -13.38
CA ARG A 286 -11.98 1.94 -14.47
C ARG A 286 -12.76 3.20 -14.11
N TYR A 287 -12.30 4.37 -14.55
CA TYR A 287 -12.85 5.69 -14.20
C TYR A 287 -12.68 6.72 -15.32
N ASP A 288 -13.07 6.34 -16.54
CA ASP A 288 -12.80 7.08 -17.78
C ASP A 288 -13.28 8.55 -17.77
N GLY A 289 -14.34 8.87 -17.00
CA GLY A 289 -14.90 10.22 -16.92
C GLY A 289 -14.15 11.18 -15.99
N LEU A 290 -13.28 10.69 -15.11
CA LEU A 290 -12.69 11.51 -14.04
C LEU A 290 -11.77 12.61 -14.58
N VAL A 291 -11.00 12.34 -15.64
CA VAL A 291 -10.07 13.30 -16.21
C VAL A 291 -10.82 14.52 -16.79
N GLU A 292 -11.88 14.26 -17.55
CA GLU A 292 -12.74 15.32 -18.10
C GLU A 292 -13.46 16.09 -16.98
N GLN A 293 -13.96 15.38 -15.97
CA GLN A 293 -14.59 15.98 -14.80
C GLN A 293 -13.66 16.93 -14.04
N LEU A 294 -12.35 16.72 -14.08
CA LEU A 294 -11.35 17.60 -13.48
C LEU A 294 -10.78 18.66 -14.45
N GLY A 295 -11.35 18.80 -15.65
CA GLY A 295 -11.00 19.84 -16.62
C GLY A 295 -9.92 19.44 -17.63
N GLY A 296 -9.54 18.17 -17.68
CA GLY A 296 -8.65 17.63 -18.72
C GLY A 296 -9.41 17.19 -19.98
N HIS A 297 -8.68 16.70 -20.97
CA HIS A 297 -9.28 16.05 -22.13
C HIS A 297 -9.80 14.64 -21.74
N ALA A 298 -10.93 14.23 -22.30
CA ALA A 298 -11.50 12.89 -22.06
C ALA A 298 -10.44 11.80 -22.29
N THR A 299 -10.10 11.08 -21.22
CA THR A 299 -8.97 10.14 -21.19
C THR A 299 -9.41 8.87 -20.47
N PRO A 300 -9.49 7.72 -21.18
CA PRO A 300 -9.77 6.43 -20.56
C PRO A 300 -8.75 6.12 -19.47
N SER A 301 -9.23 5.68 -18.31
CA SER A 301 -8.38 5.58 -17.12
C SER A 301 -8.77 4.43 -16.22
N ILE A 302 -7.79 3.75 -15.64
CA ILE A 302 -8.00 2.63 -14.71
C ILE A 302 -6.87 2.55 -13.70
N GLY A 303 -7.19 2.11 -12.49
CA GLY A 303 -6.22 2.04 -11.42
C GLY A 303 -6.69 1.23 -10.23
N PHE A 304 -5.84 1.16 -9.21
CA PHE A 304 -6.15 0.55 -7.92
C PHE A 304 -5.38 1.23 -6.80
N ALA A 305 -5.84 1.00 -5.57
CA ALA A 305 -5.08 1.30 -4.37
C ALA A 305 -5.12 0.12 -3.40
N MET A 306 -4.02 -0.07 -2.66
CA MET A 306 -3.89 -1.04 -1.58
C MET A 306 -3.44 -0.35 -0.29
N GLY A 307 -4.01 -0.76 0.84
CA GLY A 307 -3.62 -0.24 2.15
C GLY A 307 -2.41 -0.99 2.70
N LEU A 308 -1.29 -0.29 2.92
CA LEU A 308 -0.05 -0.92 3.39
C LEU A 308 -0.19 -1.49 4.79
N GLU A 309 -0.92 -0.84 5.69
CA GLU A 309 -1.18 -1.37 7.03
C GLU A 309 -1.91 -2.71 6.98
N ARG A 310 -2.86 -2.87 6.06
CA ARG A 310 -3.59 -4.14 5.89
C ARG A 310 -2.68 -5.22 5.32
N LEU A 311 -1.81 -4.86 4.38
CA LEU A 311 -0.82 -5.78 3.84
C LEU A 311 0.18 -6.24 4.89
N VAL A 312 0.68 -5.33 5.72
CA VAL A 312 1.55 -5.65 6.87
C VAL A 312 0.86 -6.64 7.79
N LEU A 313 -0.39 -6.36 8.18
CA LEU A 313 -1.17 -7.25 9.04
C LEU A 313 -1.38 -8.63 8.41
N LEU A 314 -1.68 -8.69 7.10
CA LEU A 314 -1.90 -9.94 6.40
C LEU A 314 -0.61 -10.77 6.33
N VAL A 315 0.51 -10.16 5.94
CA VAL A 315 1.82 -10.84 5.89
C VAL A 315 2.21 -11.34 7.28
N GLN A 316 2.01 -10.57 8.33
CA GLN A 316 2.27 -11.02 9.71
C GLN A 316 1.43 -12.24 10.10
N GLU A 317 0.17 -12.29 9.66
CA GLU A 317 -0.76 -13.37 10.01
C GLU A 317 -0.43 -14.67 9.26
N VAL A 318 -0.17 -14.60 7.94
CA VAL A 318 -0.08 -15.80 7.09
C VAL A 318 1.34 -16.15 6.64
N ASN A 319 2.28 -15.22 6.78
CA ASN A 319 3.69 -15.39 6.41
C ASN A 319 4.62 -14.79 7.50
N PRO A 320 4.51 -15.22 8.77
CA PRO A 320 5.23 -14.59 9.90
C PRO A 320 6.77 -14.75 9.84
N ASN A 321 7.28 -15.66 9.02
CA ASN A 321 8.71 -16.00 8.94
C ASN A 321 9.42 -15.32 7.76
N VAL A 322 8.83 -14.29 7.15
CA VAL A 322 9.51 -13.49 6.12
C VAL A 322 10.85 -12.99 6.65
N PRO A 323 11.97 -13.27 5.96
CA PRO A 323 13.27 -12.76 6.37
C PRO A 323 13.30 -11.26 6.16
N VAL A 324 13.13 -10.51 7.24
CA VAL A 324 13.35 -9.05 7.26
C VAL A 324 14.81 -8.78 7.58
N LYS A 325 15.42 -7.83 6.85
CA LYS A 325 16.84 -7.48 7.05
C LYS A 325 17.05 -6.93 8.47
N SER A 326 18.07 -7.42 9.17
CA SER A 326 18.52 -6.85 10.44
C SER A 326 18.95 -5.39 10.24
N ALA A 327 18.74 -4.56 11.27
CA ALA A 327 19.18 -3.16 11.24
C ALA A 327 20.72 -3.02 11.19
N VAL A 328 21.43 -4.05 11.64
CA VAL A 328 22.89 -4.11 11.67
C VAL A 328 23.32 -5.43 11.05
N ASP A 329 24.23 -5.37 10.09
CA ASP A 329 24.89 -6.53 9.49
C ASP A 329 26.21 -6.81 10.24
N ILE A 330 26.95 -5.76 10.60
CA ILE A 330 28.27 -5.82 11.23
C ILE A 330 28.33 -4.90 12.45
N TYR A 331 28.84 -5.41 13.58
CA TYR A 331 29.01 -4.65 14.82
C TYR A 331 30.48 -4.52 15.19
N VAL A 332 30.98 -3.29 15.34
CA VAL A 332 32.39 -3.03 15.72
C VAL A 332 32.49 -2.83 17.22
N VAL A 333 33.27 -3.70 17.87
CA VAL A 333 33.53 -3.78 19.30
C VAL A 333 34.99 -3.38 19.55
N TYR A 334 35.25 -2.55 20.57
CA TYR A 334 36.63 -2.20 20.91
C TYR A 334 36.83 -1.91 22.40
N GLN A 335 38.02 -2.19 22.92
CA GLN A 335 38.38 -1.88 24.29
C GLN A 335 39.89 -1.75 24.45
N GLY A 336 40.33 -0.69 25.15
CA GLY A 336 41.73 -0.46 25.51
C GLY A 336 42.28 0.85 24.97
N GLU A 337 43.50 1.19 25.34
CA GLU A 337 44.17 2.42 24.91
C GLU A 337 44.44 2.43 23.40
N GLY A 338 44.27 3.57 22.73
CA GLY A 338 44.49 3.70 21.28
C GLY A 338 43.46 3.01 20.37
N THR A 339 42.55 2.20 20.92
CA THR A 339 41.57 1.43 20.12
C THR A 339 40.44 2.26 19.52
N THR A 340 40.13 3.43 20.09
CA THR A 340 39.01 4.27 19.62
C THR A 340 39.20 4.72 18.19
N LEU A 341 40.34 5.35 17.85
CA LEU A 341 40.59 5.82 16.49
C LEU A 341 40.58 4.66 15.49
N ALA A 342 41.26 3.56 15.81
CA ALA A 342 41.32 2.37 14.96
C ALA A 342 39.92 1.77 14.69
N ALA A 343 39.04 1.75 15.71
CA ALA A 343 37.68 1.25 15.54
C ALA A 343 36.81 2.18 14.69
N PHE A 344 36.97 3.50 14.82
CA PHE A 344 36.32 4.47 13.95
C PHE A 344 36.79 4.34 12.49
N GLU A 345 38.10 4.25 12.27
CA GLU A 345 38.71 4.06 10.95
C GLU A 345 38.24 2.76 10.30
N LEU A 346 38.22 1.65 11.04
CA LEU A 346 37.70 0.38 10.52
C LEU A 346 36.21 0.49 10.16
N ALA A 347 35.39 1.05 11.05
CA ALA A 347 33.96 1.19 10.81
C ALA A 347 33.68 2.06 9.56
N GLU A 348 34.39 3.17 9.39
CA GLU A 348 34.27 4.05 8.21
C GLU A 348 34.79 3.38 6.93
N LYS A 349 35.89 2.62 7.01
CA LYS A 349 36.40 1.83 5.89
C LYS A 349 35.36 0.82 5.42
N VAL A 350 34.76 0.05 6.34
CA VAL A 350 33.72 -0.93 6.01
C VAL A 350 32.50 -0.25 5.38
N ARG A 351 32.03 0.88 5.92
CA ARG A 351 30.91 1.64 5.33
C ARG A 351 31.23 2.16 3.92
N SER A 352 32.46 2.62 3.70
CA SER A 352 32.89 3.20 2.41
C SER A 352 33.04 2.15 1.34
N GLU A 353 33.65 1.01 1.67
CA GLU A 353 33.94 -0.07 0.72
C GLU A 353 32.76 -1.02 0.52
N LEU A 354 31.87 -1.15 1.52
CA LEU A 354 30.71 -2.06 1.50
C LEU A 354 29.39 -1.31 1.84
N PRO A 355 28.97 -0.34 1.02
CA PRO A 355 27.80 0.52 1.32
C PRO A 355 26.45 -0.21 1.37
N HIS A 356 26.40 -1.48 0.93
CA HIS A 356 25.21 -2.33 1.01
C HIS A 356 25.04 -3.01 2.39
N LEU A 357 26.07 -2.96 3.25
CA LEU A 357 26.08 -3.52 4.59
C LEU A 357 25.95 -2.44 5.67
N ASN A 358 25.15 -2.73 6.69
CA ASN A 358 24.86 -1.86 7.81
C ASN A 358 25.88 -2.09 8.94
N THR A 359 26.83 -1.17 9.12
CA THR A 359 27.88 -1.29 10.14
C THR A 359 27.65 -0.37 11.34
N MET A 360 27.46 -0.94 12.52
CA MET A 360 27.29 -0.22 13.79
C MET A 360 28.59 -0.23 14.61
N LEU A 361 29.08 0.95 15.01
CA LEU A 361 30.19 1.07 15.95
C LEU A 361 29.68 1.20 17.39
N HIS A 362 30.31 0.49 18.32
CA HIS A 362 29.99 0.61 19.74
C HIS A 362 30.46 1.95 20.34
N CYS A 363 29.52 2.81 20.78
CA CYS A 363 29.89 4.11 21.38
C CYS A 363 29.41 4.32 22.83
N SER A 364 28.81 3.30 23.46
CA SER A 364 28.17 3.46 24.78
C SER A 364 29.05 3.10 25.98
N GLY A 365 30.32 2.78 25.73
CA GLY A 365 31.26 2.29 26.74
C GLY A 365 30.89 0.94 27.36
N GLY A 366 31.74 0.49 28.28
CA GLY A 366 31.65 -0.81 28.92
C GLY A 366 32.66 -1.82 28.37
N ASN A 367 32.86 -2.90 29.12
CA ASN A 367 33.78 -3.97 28.75
C ASN A 367 33.25 -4.80 27.57
N PHE A 368 34.12 -5.58 26.95
CA PHE A 368 33.80 -6.49 25.84
C PHE A 368 32.51 -7.28 26.06
N LYS A 369 32.30 -7.85 27.26
CA LYS A 369 31.08 -8.60 27.60
C LYS A 369 29.79 -7.77 27.39
N LYS A 370 29.77 -6.50 27.82
CA LYS A 370 28.63 -5.61 27.61
C LYS A 370 28.45 -5.24 26.13
N GLN A 371 29.56 -5.04 25.41
CA GLN A 371 29.53 -4.70 23.99
C GLN A 371 29.00 -5.86 23.14
N PHE A 372 29.48 -7.08 23.36
CA PHE A 372 28.97 -8.28 22.68
C PHE A 372 27.49 -8.52 22.95
N LYS A 373 27.01 -8.33 24.18
CA LYS A 373 25.56 -8.42 24.47
C LYS A 373 24.73 -7.42 23.65
N ARG A 374 25.29 -6.25 23.32
CA ARG A 374 24.63 -5.27 22.43
C ARG A 374 24.73 -5.69 20.97
N ALA A 375 25.87 -6.25 20.55
CA ALA A 375 26.05 -6.82 19.22
C ALA A 375 25.02 -7.92 18.96
N ASP A 376 24.87 -8.88 19.88
CA ASP A 376 23.87 -9.95 19.81
C ASP A 376 22.44 -9.38 19.71
N LYS A 377 22.11 -8.40 20.57
CA LYS A 377 20.79 -7.75 20.57
C LYS A 377 20.50 -6.97 19.28
N SER A 378 21.53 -6.49 18.58
CA SER A 378 21.35 -5.74 17.33
C SER A 378 20.98 -6.62 16.13
N GLY A 379 21.14 -7.95 16.26
CA GLY A 379 20.90 -8.89 15.17
C GLY A 379 22.02 -8.93 14.13
N ALA A 380 23.20 -8.38 14.43
CA ALA A 380 24.36 -8.42 13.56
C ALA A 380 24.81 -9.86 13.27
N THR A 381 25.31 -10.09 12.06
CA THR A 381 25.89 -11.38 11.64
C THR A 381 27.34 -11.48 12.14
N LEU A 382 28.11 -10.41 11.99
CA LEU A 382 29.52 -10.34 12.38
C LEU A 382 29.76 -9.32 13.50
N ALA A 383 30.68 -9.63 14.41
CA ALA A 383 31.35 -8.66 15.25
C ALA A 383 32.83 -8.53 14.85
N LEU A 384 33.28 -7.29 14.62
CA LEU A 384 34.68 -6.94 14.41
C LEU A 384 35.26 -6.41 15.72
N VAL A 385 36.32 -7.02 16.23
CA VAL A 385 36.82 -6.79 17.58
C VAL A 385 38.24 -6.23 17.52
N ILE A 386 38.45 -5.08 18.17
CA ILE A 386 39.74 -4.39 18.27
C ILE A 386 40.11 -4.19 19.74
N GLY A 387 41.12 -4.90 20.21
CA GLY A 387 41.87 -4.61 21.44
C GLY A 387 43.22 -3.95 21.16
N GLU A 388 43.99 -3.71 22.20
CA GLU A 388 45.33 -3.09 22.10
C GLU A 388 46.29 -3.94 21.24
N SER A 389 46.23 -5.26 21.36
CA SER A 389 47.01 -6.20 20.54
C SER A 389 46.65 -6.09 19.06
N GLU A 390 45.36 -6.01 18.74
CA GLU A 390 44.88 -5.88 17.36
C GLU A 390 45.34 -4.56 16.73
N VAL A 391 45.33 -3.46 17.49
CA VAL A 391 45.87 -2.17 17.03
C VAL A 391 47.37 -2.29 16.75
N GLN A 392 48.14 -2.83 17.71
CA GLN A 392 49.60 -2.97 17.57
C GLN A 392 50.00 -3.85 16.37
N ASN A 393 49.26 -4.93 16.15
CA ASN A 393 49.54 -5.89 15.09
C ASN A 393 48.87 -5.55 13.75
N LYS A 394 48.10 -4.45 13.66
CA LYS A 394 47.28 -4.08 12.49
C LYS A 394 46.32 -5.21 12.07
N GLN A 395 45.69 -5.82 13.06
CA GLN A 395 44.78 -6.94 12.91
C GLN A 395 43.38 -6.59 13.42
N VAL A 396 42.44 -7.49 13.16
CA VAL A 396 41.08 -7.46 13.69
C VAL A 396 40.63 -8.88 13.95
N VAL A 397 39.94 -9.10 15.06
CA VAL A 397 39.29 -10.40 15.32
C VAL A 397 37.86 -10.35 14.79
N VAL A 398 37.48 -11.31 13.97
CA VAL A 398 36.12 -11.47 13.44
C VAL A 398 35.42 -12.59 14.18
N LYS A 399 34.21 -12.31 14.69
CA LYS A 399 33.36 -13.27 15.39
C LYS A 399 31.99 -13.34 14.73
N HIS A 400 31.56 -14.54 14.37
CA HIS A 400 30.18 -14.80 13.95
C HIS A 400 29.24 -14.80 15.15
N LEU A 401 28.12 -14.09 15.05
CA LEU A 401 27.14 -13.94 16.15
C LEU A 401 25.92 -14.84 15.98
N GLN A 402 25.59 -15.26 14.75
CA GLN A 402 24.41 -16.08 14.45
C GLN A 402 24.71 -17.59 14.26
N GLY A 403 25.97 -18.02 14.36
CA GLY A 403 26.30 -19.44 14.31
C GLY A 403 27.80 -19.79 14.28
N GLY A 404 28.15 -20.85 15.02
CA GLY A 404 29.08 -21.96 14.72
C GLY A 404 30.56 -21.74 14.36
N ALA A 405 30.95 -20.61 13.77
CA ALA A 405 32.34 -20.43 13.33
C ALA A 405 33.22 -19.92 14.50
N ASP A 406 34.43 -20.48 14.59
CA ASP A 406 35.45 -20.00 15.52
C ASP A 406 35.82 -18.54 15.23
N GLN A 407 36.29 -17.84 16.27
CA GLN A 407 36.87 -16.51 16.09
C GLN A 407 38.11 -16.60 15.21
N GLN A 408 38.23 -15.69 14.26
CA GLN A 408 39.37 -15.63 13.34
C GLN A 408 40.07 -14.28 13.45
N THR A 409 41.39 -14.28 13.55
CA THR A 409 42.21 -13.07 13.48
C THR A 409 42.65 -12.83 12.04
N LEU A 410 42.38 -11.65 11.51
CA LEU A 410 42.72 -11.25 10.15
C LEU A 410 43.55 -9.97 10.16
N ASP A 411 44.44 -9.82 9.19
CA ASP A 411 45.09 -8.54 8.93
C ASP A 411 44.07 -7.51 8.42
N LEU A 412 44.14 -6.26 8.89
CA LEU A 412 43.22 -5.18 8.52
C LEU A 412 43.18 -4.89 7.00
N VAL A 413 44.20 -5.32 6.26
CA VAL A 413 44.25 -5.20 4.80
C VAL A 413 43.25 -6.15 4.13
N ASN A 414 43.01 -7.33 4.71
CA ASN A 414 42.18 -8.40 4.12
C ASN A 414 40.72 -8.37 4.60
N ILE A 415 40.36 -7.45 5.51
CA ILE A 415 39.05 -7.46 6.16
C ILE A 415 37.88 -7.23 5.20
N ILE A 416 38.06 -6.38 4.18
CA ILE A 416 37.00 -6.07 3.21
C ILE A 416 36.69 -7.29 2.35
N ASP A 417 37.73 -7.90 1.77
CA ASP A 417 37.60 -9.13 0.97
C ASP A 417 36.97 -10.25 1.79
N TYR A 418 37.37 -10.40 3.07
CA TYR A 418 36.75 -11.39 3.95
C TYR A 418 35.25 -11.14 4.12
N ILE A 419 34.84 -9.92 4.46
CA ILE A 419 33.42 -9.58 4.68
C ILE A 419 32.59 -9.87 3.42
N GLN A 420 33.12 -9.57 2.22
CA GLN A 420 32.45 -9.87 0.95
C GLN A 420 32.21 -11.36 0.71
N THR A 421 32.96 -12.27 1.36
CA THR A 421 32.71 -13.72 1.25
C THR A 421 31.63 -14.21 2.21
N GLN A 422 31.23 -13.40 3.19
CA GLN A 422 30.28 -13.78 4.24
C GLN A 422 28.85 -13.28 3.98
N PHE A 423 28.68 -12.31 3.09
CA PHE A 423 27.41 -11.70 2.67
C PHE A 423 27.28 -11.80 1.16
#